data_AF-A0A9P6QJK9-F1
#
_entry.id   AF-A0A9P6QJK9-F1
#
_cell.length_a   1.000
_cell.length_b   1.000
_cell.length_c   1.000
_cell.angle_alpha   90.00
_cell.angle_beta   90.00
_cell.angle_gamma   90.00
#
_symmetry.space_group_name_H-M   'P 1'
#
loop_
_entity.id
_entity.type
_entity.pdbx_description
1 polymer ?
#
loop_
_entity_poly.entity_id
_entity_poly.type
_entity_poly.pdbx_seq_one_letter_code
_entity_poly.pdbx_strand_id
1 'polypeptide(L)'
;MGSSRSYGSSSCGSVSGTSVTSDHHDAIAERNTEFIWWLANRLTSYDEEMHKEILEDFFTDDAKYVHPALTVEGRYNIRKVFRVWTSLNKDEPEVTNIVFEKQALSTSFVLEDDYWTFANGNGHTAIISLIQNLRPRLFPLLHLSVPATITLQFTDTEYGLMIYQQQDSWTLEGIVQSMPLLGWWYDNVVRNVLGRLLTSTGGFLHTANQTTGYLTLGAHEVQKISSEIIEKSGTEIQQRSREMTIKAQAMVDQAKDTVEKKVASAREEVERMRKLMHPLNTAKAITGS
;
A
#
# COMPACT_ATOMS: atom_id res chain seq x y z
N MET A 1 49.51 -59.80 23.98
CA MET A 1 49.58 -58.69 23.00
C MET A 1 48.19 -58.07 22.91
N GLY A 2 47.90 -57.08 23.77
CA GLY A 2 46.61 -56.39 23.83
C GLY A 2 46.86 -54.90 23.66
N SER A 3 46.38 -54.37 22.54
CA SER A 3 46.72 -53.04 22.03
C SER A 3 45.85 -51.96 22.68
N SER A 4 46.50 -51.00 23.34
CA SER A 4 45.88 -49.80 23.90
C SER A 4 45.49 -48.84 22.77
N ARG A 5 44.20 -48.48 22.68
CA ARG A 5 43.74 -47.39 21.80
C ARG A 5 43.45 -46.14 22.61
N SER A 6 44.13 -45.08 22.23
CA SER A 6 44.10 -43.72 22.76
C SER A 6 42.82 -42.98 22.35
N TYR A 7 42.29 -42.17 23.26
CA TYR A 7 41.18 -41.26 23.04
C TYR A 7 41.66 -40.00 22.31
N GLY A 8 41.12 -39.74 21.12
CA GLY A 8 41.29 -38.48 20.38
C GLY A 8 40.08 -37.57 20.62
N SER A 9 40.34 -36.43 21.23
CA SER A 9 39.42 -35.34 21.52
C SER A 9 38.83 -34.72 20.26
N SER A 10 37.49 -34.69 20.16
CA SER A 10 36.74 -34.01 19.11
C SER A 10 36.61 -32.52 19.42
N SER A 11 37.06 -31.69 18.48
CA SER A 11 36.96 -30.24 18.49
C SER A 11 35.53 -29.78 18.23
N CYS A 12 35.04 -28.87 19.09
CA CYS A 12 33.74 -28.22 18.99
C CYS A 12 33.80 -27.17 17.86
N GLY A 13 33.26 -27.50 16.68
CA GLY A 13 33.03 -26.53 15.62
C GLY A 13 31.76 -25.72 15.90
N SER A 14 31.93 -24.43 16.18
CA SER A 14 30.84 -23.46 16.30
C SER A 14 30.17 -23.30 14.93
N VAL A 15 28.97 -23.84 14.77
CA VAL A 15 28.14 -23.63 13.59
C VAL A 15 27.55 -22.23 13.67
N SER A 16 28.05 -21.32 12.84
CA SER A 16 27.42 -20.03 12.56
C SER A 16 26.04 -20.29 11.97
N GLY A 17 24.99 -19.99 12.74
CA GLY A 17 23.61 -20.03 12.27
C GLY A 17 23.41 -18.98 11.19
N THR A 18 23.31 -19.43 9.94
CA THR A 18 22.85 -18.62 8.82
C THR A 18 21.36 -18.32 8.98
N SER A 19 21.02 -17.04 8.83
CA SER A 19 19.68 -16.46 8.87
C SER A 19 18.84 -16.84 7.65
N VAL A 20 18.55 -18.13 7.46
CA VAL A 20 17.84 -18.67 6.29
C VAL A 20 16.33 -18.35 6.29
N THR A 21 15.79 -17.78 7.36
CA THR A 21 14.35 -17.49 7.49
C THR A 21 13.92 -16.16 6.87
N SER A 22 14.85 -15.23 6.62
CA SER A 22 14.56 -13.91 6.04
C SER A 22 14.20 -14.01 4.55
N ASP A 23 15.03 -14.70 3.77
CA ASP A 23 14.96 -14.70 2.30
C ASP A 23 13.68 -15.37 1.75
N HIS A 24 13.08 -16.29 2.50
CA HIS A 24 11.88 -17.00 2.04
C HIS A 24 10.60 -16.17 2.20
N HIS A 25 10.51 -15.32 3.24
CA HIS A 25 9.34 -14.46 3.44
C HIS A 25 9.25 -13.37 2.38
N ASP A 26 10.40 -12.79 2.00
CA ASP A 26 10.47 -11.74 0.99
C ASP A 26 10.06 -12.27 -0.40
N ALA A 27 10.50 -13.47 -0.78
CA ALA A 27 10.14 -14.10 -2.07
C ALA A 27 8.66 -14.51 -2.20
N ILE A 28 7.94 -14.67 -1.08
CA ILE A 28 6.48 -14.92 -1.09
C ILE A 28 5.74 -13.59 -1.22
N ALA A 29 6.19 -12.56 -0.50
CA ALA A 29 5.60 -11.22 -0.57
C ALA A 29 5.72 -10.61 -1.98
N GLU A 30 6.86 -10.81 -2.64
CA GLU A 30 7.10 -10.34 -4.01
C GLU A 30 6.14 -11.00 -5.01
N ARG A 31 6.01 -12.34 -4.98
CA ARG A 31 5.07 -13.07 -5.84
C ARG A 31 3.62 -12.68 -5.62
N ASN A 32 3.23 -12.44 -4.37
CA ASN A 32 1.88 -11.97 -4.06
C ASN A 32 1.66 -10.57 -4.63
N THR A 33 2.66 -9.69 -4.56
CA THR A 33 2.56 -8.33 -5.10
C THR A 33 2.42 -8.35 -6.63
N GLU A 34 3.20 -9.18 -7.34
CA GLU A 34 3.08 -9.35 -8.79
C GLU A 34 1.69 -9.87 -9.20
N PHE A 35 1.16 -10.84 -8.46
CA PHE A 35 -0.18 -11.38 -8.72
C PHE A 35 -1.26 -10.31 -8.52
N ILE A 36 -1.23 -9.57 -7.40
CA ILE A 36 -2.22 -8.51 -7.14
C ILE A 36 -2.07 -7.38 -8.16
N TRP A 37 -0.85 -7.08 -8.62
CA TRP A 37 -0.62 -6.14 -9.71
C TRP A 37 -1.26 -6.58 -11.01
N TRP A 38 -1.06 -7.84 -11.40
CA TRP A 38 -1.73 -8.42 -12.56
C TRP A 38 -3.25 -8.35 -12.41
N LEU A 39 -3.79 -8.73 -11.24
CA LEU A 39 -5.22 -8.73 -10.95
C LEU A 39 -5.81 -7.32 -11.02
N ALA A 40 -5.15 -6.33 -10.41
CA ALA A 40 -5.58 -4.94 -10.41
C ALA A 40 -5.69 -4.38 -11.83
N ASN A 41 -4.66 -4.58 -12.67
CA ASN A 41 -4.67 -4.09 -14.05
C ASN A 41 -5.78 -4.74 -14.88
N ARG A 42 -6.05 -6.04 -14.68
CA ARG A 42 -7.14 -6.72 -15.37
C ARG A 42 -8.52 -6.27 -14.88
N LEU A 43 -8.67 -6.04 -13.58
CA LEU A 43 -9.91 -5.55 -12.99
C LEU A 43 -10.27 -4.13 -13.47
N THR A 44 -9.26 -3.29 -13.73
CA THR A 44 -9.45 -1.90 -14.19
C THR A 44 -9.52 -1.76 -15.72
N SER A 45 -9.14 -2.78 -16.49
CA SER A 45 -9.21 -2.73 -17.96
C SER A 45 -10.66 -2.65 -18.45
N TYR A 46 -10.89 -2.02 -19.60
CA TYR A 46 -12.21 -1.95 -20.25
C TYR A 46 -12.50 -3.12 -21.19
N ASP A 47 -11.62 -4.11 -21.27
CA ASP A 47 -11.88 -5.37 -21.97
C ASP A 47 -12.93 -6.19 -21.21
N GLU A 48 -14.09 -6.36 -21.85
CA GLU A 48 -15.24 -7.00 -21.23
C GLU A 48 -15.06 -8.51 -21.02
N GLU A 49 -14.34 -9.21 -21.91
CA GLU A 49 -14.11 -10.64 -21.75
C GLU A 49 -13.08 -10.87 -20.65
N MET A 50 -12.04 -10.05 -20.57
CA MET A 50 -11.08 -10.11 -19.47
C MET A 50 -11.74 -9.82 -18.12
N HIS A 51 -12.61 -8.81 -18.03
CA HIS A 51 -13.34 -8.54 -16.78
C HIS A 51 -14.30 -9.68 -16.42
N LYS A 52 -14.92 -10.33 -17.41
CA LYS A 52 -15.75 -11.52 -17.19
C LYS A 52 -14.92 -12.66 -16.62
N GLU A 53 -13.79 -12.99 -17.23
CA GLU A 53 -12.87 -14.03 -16.73
C GLU A 53 -12.45 -13.76 -15.29
N ILE A 54 -12.09 -12.51 -14.96
CA ILE A 54 -11.69 -12.15 -13.60
C ILE A 54 -12.81 -12.35 -12.58
N LEU A 55 -14.05 -11.98 -12.91
CA LEU A 55 -15.18 -12.26 -12.05
C LEU A 55 -15.43 -13.76 -11.92
N GLU A 56 -15.27 -14.53 -13.00
CA GLU A 56 -15.52 -15.97 -13.00
C GLU A 56 -14.48 -16.75 -12.18
N ASP A 57 -13.21 -16.35 -12.27
CA ASP A 57 -12.10 -17.08 -11.66
C ASP A 57 -11.75 -16.60 -10.24
N PHE A 58 -11.96 -15.31 -9.94
CA PHE A 58 -11.47 -14.70 -8.71
C PHE A 58 -12.54 -14.11 -7.79
N PHE A 59 -13.82 -14.06 -8.17
CA PHE A 59 -14.89 -13.57 -7.29
C PHE A 59 -15.78 -14.72 -6.81
N THR A 60 -16.22 -14.64 -5.56
CA THR A 60 -17.25 -15.56 -5.04
C THR A 60 -18.59 -15.31 -5.76
N ASP A 61 -19.47 -16.31 -5.78
CA ASP A 61 -20.78 -16.19 -6.44
C ASP A 61 -21.65 -15.07 -5.87
N ASP A 62 -21.51 -14.82 -4.57
CA ASP A 62 -22.20 -13.83 -3.75
C ASP A 62 -21.37 -12.56 -3.51
N ALA A 63 -20.29 -12.35 -4.28
CA ALA A 63 -19.38 -11.24 -4.03
C ALA A 63 -20.10 -9.88 -4.04
N LYS A 64 -19.69 -8.99 -3.15
CA LYS A 64 -20.28 -7.66 -2.97
C LYS A 64 -19.41 -6.59 -3.61
N TYR A 65 -20.00 -5.71 -4.40
CA TYR A 65 -19.36 -4.51 -4.92
C TYR A 65 -20.00 -3.27 -4.29
N VAL A 66 -19.18 -2.53 -3.55
CA VAL A 66 -19.56 -1.30 -2.83
C VAL A 66 -18.91 -0.12 -3.53
N HIS A 67 -19.71 0.75 -4.13
CA HIS A 67 -19.27 2.01 -4.71
C HIS A 67 -20.02 3.16 -4.01
N PRO A 68 -19.48 4.40 -3.96
CA PRO A 68 -20.16 5.50 -3.25
C PRO A 68 -21.59 5.77 -3.73
N ALA A 69 -21.88 5.40 -4.97
CA ALA A 69 -23.18 5.59 -5.62
C ALA A 69 -24.16 4.42 -5.45
N LEU A 70 -23.66 3.21 -5.23
CA LEU A 70 -24.45 1.98 -5.32
C LEU A 70 -23.76 0.81 -4.64
N THR A 71 -24.56 -0.16 -4.23
CA THR A 71 -24.06 -1.48 -3.81
C THR A 71 -24.77 -2.55 -4.60
N VAL A 72 -24.02 -3.54 -5.08
CA VAL A 72 -24.57 -4.70 -5.78
C VAL A 72 -23.94 -5.97 -5.26
N GLU A 73 -24.66 -7.06 -5.41
CA GLU A 73 -24.25 -8.38 -4.96
C GLU A 73 -24.35 -9.38 -6.11
N GLY A 74 -23.36 -10.27 -6.16
CA GLY A 74 -23.21 -11.33 -7.13
C GLY A 74 -22.52 -10.90 -8.42
N ARG A 75 -21.69 -11.80 -8.96
CA ARG A 75 -20.84 -11.59 -10.15
C ARG A 75 -21.59 -10.99 -11.34
N TYR A 76 -22.81 -11.47 -11.58
CA TYR A 76 -23.67 -10.99 -12.67
C TYR A 76 -24.01 -9.49 -12.56
N ASN A 77 -24.31 -9.01 -11.35
CA ASN A 77 -24.66 -7.62 -11.12
C ASN A 77 -23.43 -6.72 -11.14
N ILE A 78 -22.30 -7.18 -10.59
CA ILE A 78 -21.00 -6.50 -10.67
C ILE A 78 -20.62 -6.26 -12.15
N ARG A 79 -20.72 -7.30 -12.99
CA ARG A 79 -20.45 -7.19 -14.44
C ARG A 79 -21.33 -6.14 -15.13
N LYS A 80 -22.60 -6.02 -14.74
CA LYS A 80 -23.49 -4.98 -15.29
C LYS A 80 -23.02 -3.59 -14.93
N VAL A 81 -22.65 -3.35 -13.67
CA VAL A 81 -22.13 -2.05 -13.23
C VAL A 81 -20.88 -1.68 -14.02
N PHE A 82 -19.96 -2.63 -14.18
CA PHE A 82 -18.76 -2.44 -15.01
C PHE A 82 -19.11 -2.03 -16.44
N ARG A 83 -20.03 -2.74 -17.13
CA ARG A 83 -20.50 -2.36 -18.48
C ARG A 83 -21.07 -0.95 -18.54
N VAL A 84 -21.82 -0.53 -17.52
CA VAL A 84 -22.32 0.86 -17.45
C VAL A 84 -21.15 1.82 -17.38
N TRP A 85 -20.20 1.57 -16.49
CA TRP A 85 -19.04 2.43 -16.30
C TRP A 85 -18.20 2.58 -17.57
N THR A 86 -17.85 1.48 -18.24
CA THR A 86 -17.05 1.49 -19.46
C THR A 86 -17.80 2.06 -20.67
N SER A 87 -19.14 2.02 -20.67
CA SER A 87 -19.95 2.70 -21.69
C SER A 87 -20.01 4.21 -21.48
N LEU A 88 -19.94 4.67 -20.23
CA LEU A 88 -20.03 6.09 -19.88
C LEU A 88 -18.67 6.79 -20.02
N ASN A 89 -17.59 6.08 -19.71
CA ASN A 89 -16.24 6.62 -19.70
C ASN A 89 -15.44 6.15 -20.93
N LYS A 90 -14.52 7.00 -21.42
CA LYS A 90 -13.67 6.68 -22.56
C LYS A 90 -12.34 6.06 -22.15
N ASP A 91 -11.73 6.62 -21.11
CA ASP A 91 -10.35 6.35 -20.76
C ASP A 91 -10.30 5.38 -19.57
N GLU A 92 -9.36 4.43 -19.60
CA GLU A 92 -9.17 3.44 -18.53
C GLU A 92 -8.54 4.10 -17.28
N PRO A 93 -8.79 3.55 -16.08
CA PRO A 93 -8.10 3.94 -14.87
C PRO A 93 -6.63 3.50 -14.92
N GLU A 94 -5.74 4.27 -14.28
CA GLU A 94 -4.32 3.95 -14.17
C GLU A 94 -3.98 3.48 -12.76
N VAL A 95 -3.50 2.25 -12.62
CA VAL A 95 -3.05 1.71 -11.33
C VAL A 95 -1.70 2.34 -10.94
N THR A 96 -1.67 3.03 -9.81
CA THR A 96 -0.47 3.76 -9.36
C THR A 96 0.29 3.05 -8.26
N ASN A 97 -0.41 2.36 -7.35
CA ASN A 97 0.21 1.70 -6.22
C ASN A 97 -0.68 0.54 -5.73
N ILE A 98 -0.05 -0.48 -5.17
CA ILE A 98 -0.72 -1.64 -4.59
C ILE A 98 -0.06 -1.95 -3.26
N VAL A 99 -0.90 -2.10 -2.24
CA VAL A 99 -0.51 -2.58 -0.92
C VAL A 99 -1.31 -3.85 -0.65
N PHE A 100 -0.62 -4.96 -0.44
CA PHE A 100 -1.24 -6.21 -0.03
C PHE A 100 -0.92 -6.47 1.43
N GLU A 101 -1.92 -6.41 2.29
CA GLU A 101 -1.78 -6.67 3.71
C GLU A 101 -2.44 -8.00 4.05
N LYS A 102 -1.63 -8.95 4.50
CA LYS A 102 -2.14 -10.13 5.20
C LYS A 102 -2.47 -9.69 6.62
N GLN A 103 -3.74 -9.38 6.89
CA GLN A 103 -4.15 -9.13 8.27
C GLN A 103 -4.08 -10.45 9.02
N ALA A 104 -3.07 -10.58 9.88
CA ALA A 104 -3.07 -11.56 10.96
C ALA A 104 -4.02 -11.03 12.05
N LEU A 105 -5.33 -11.06 11.81
CA LEU A 105 -6.26 -10.58 12.83
C LEU A 105 -6.44 -11.64 13.91
N SER A 106 -5.97 -11.26 15.10
CA SER A 106 -6.38 -11.79 16.40
C SER A 106 -7.90 -11.93 16.46
N THR A 107 -8.33 -13.14 16.75
CA THR A 107 -9.70 -13.56 17.07
C THR A 107 -10.42 -12.54 17.95
N SER A 108 -11.41 -11.85 17.40
CA SER A 108 -12.38 -11.07 18.17
C SER A 108 -13.69 -11.84 18.19
N PHE A 109 -14.11 -12.25 19.39
CA PHE A 109 -15.36 -12.96 19.65
C PHE A 109 -16.53 -11.97 19.68
N VAL A 110 -17.58 -12.24 18.91
CA VAL A 110 -18.90 -11.59 19.06
C VAL A 110 -19.91 -12.69 19.34
N LEU A 111 -20.73 -12.50 20.38
CA LEU A 111 -21.84 -13.38 20.75
C LEU A 111 -23.13 -12.70 20.31
N GLU A 112 -23.88 -13.32 19.40
CA GLU A 112 -25.29 -13.03 19.17
C GLU A 112 -26.03 -14.34 18.80
N ASP A 113 -27.08 -14.65 19.57
CA ASP A 113 -28.13 -15.64 19.28
C ASP A 113 -27.74 -17.13 19.10
N ASP A 114 -27.12 -17.72 20.14
CA ASP A 114 -27.00 -19.18 20.38
C ASP A 114 -26.31 -20.04 19.30
N TYR A 115 -25.70 -19.44 18.26
CA TYR A 115 -24.81 -20.10 17.32
C TYR A 115 -23.39 -19.55 17.40
N TRP A 116 -22.41 -20.43 17.63
CA TRP A 116 -21.00 -20.09 17.44
C TRP A 116 -20.69 -20.05 15.94
N THR A 117 -20.72 -18.89 15.30
CA THR A 117 -20.06 -18.70 14.01
C THR A 117 -18.63 -18.21 14.23
N PHE A 118 -17.68 -19.09 13.94
CA PHE A 118 -16.28 -18.69 13.79
C PHE A 118 -16.17 -17.84 12.52
N ALA A 119 -16.11 -16.51 12.64
CA ALA A 119 -15.44 -15.71 11.62
C ALA A 119 -13.93 -15.97 11.79
N ASN A 120 -13.45 -17.09 11.22
CA ASN A 120 -12.02 -17.34 11.03
C ASN A 120 -11.51 -16.32 9.99
N GLY A 121 -11.36 -15.08 10.43
CA GLY A 121 -10.94 -13.95 9.61
C GLY A 121 -9.45 -13.99 9.31
N ASN A 122 -9.01 -14.97 8.50
CA ASN A 122 -7.77 -14.85 7.73
C ASN A 122 -8.00 -13.90 6.55
N GLY A 123 -8.54 -12.72 6.81
CA GLY A 123 -8.90 -11.75 5.78
C GLY A 123 -7.63 -11.22 5.12
N HIS A 124 -7.38 -11.64 3.89
CA HIS A 124 -6.39 -10.93 3.07
C HIS A 124 -7.06 -9.68 2.53
N THR A 125 -6.35 -8.55 2.59
CA THR A 125 -6.84 -7.29 2.05
C THR A 125 -5.83 -6.74 1.05
N ALA A 126 -6.29 -6.41 -0.15
CA ALA A 126 -5.52 -5.63 -1.11
C ALA A 126 -6.09 -4.22 -1.19
N ILE A 127 -5.22 -3.22 -1.12
CA ILE A 127 -5.53 -1.81 -1.32
C ILE A 127 -4.83 -1.38 -2.60
N ILE A 128 -5.62 -1.05 -3.62
CA ILE A 128 -5.16 -0.62 -4.93
C ILE A 128 -5.42 0.88 -5.03
N SER A 129 -4.36 1.67 -5.14
CA SER A 129 -4.47 3.10 -5.44
C SER A 129 -4.40 3.28 -6.95
N LEU A 130 -5.30 4.10 -7.49
CA LEU A 130 -5.39 4.37 -8.91
C LEU A 130 -5.86 5.78 -9.21
N ILE A 131 -5.67 6.22 -10.45
CA ILE A 131 -6.24 7.46 -10.99
C ILE A 131 -7.38 7.10 -11.94
N GLN A 132 -8.59 7.52 -11.60
CA GLN A 132 -9.76 7.42 -12.47
C GLN A 132 -9.73 8.56 -13.49
N ASN A 133 -9.48 8.23 -14.75
CA ASN A 133 -9.53 9.18 -15.87
C ASN A 133 -10.97 9.30 -16.36
N LEU A 134 -11.76 10.20 -15.76
CA LEU A 134 -13.14 10.45 -16.15
C LEU A 134 -13.17 11.35 -17.38
N ARG A 135 -13.41 10.72 -18.54
CA ARG A 135 -13.76 11.36 -19.80
C ARG A 135 -15.12 10.83 -20.28
N PRO A 136 -16.23 11.46 -19.87
CA PRO A 136 -17.56 11.03 -20.31
C PRO A 136 -17.69 11.06 -21.84
N ARG A 137 -18.20 9.98 -22.43
CA ARG A 137 -18.34 9.88 -23.89
C ARG A 137 -19.30 10.93 -24.48
N LEU A 138 -20.29 11.36 -23.70
CA LEU A 138 -21.23 12.42 -24.09
C LEU A 138 -20.62 13.82 -24.05
N PHE A 139 -19.53 14.00 -23.30
CA PHE A 139 -18.86 15.30 -23.11
C PHE A 139 -17.34 15.14 -23.27
N PRO A 140 -16.83 14.92 -24.51
CA PRO A 140 -15.42 14.58 -24.74
C PRO A 140 -14.43 15.68 -24.34
N LEU A 141 -14.92 16.92 -24.16
CA LEU A 141 -14.13 18.06 -23.69
C LEU A 141 -13.87 18.02 -22.18
N LEU A 142 -14.68 17.29 -21.41
CA LEU A 142 -14.49 17.13 -19.98
C LEU A 142 -13.48 16.00 -19.74
N HIS A 143 -12.39 16.32 -19.07
CA HIS A 143 -11.38 15.36 -18.63
C HIS A 143 -11.04 15.66 -17.17
N LEU A 144 -11.34 14.71 -16.29
CA LEU A 144 -11.07 14.82 -14.86
C LEU A 144 -10.24 13.61 -14.44
N SER A 145 -9.15 13.83 -13.72
CA SER A 145 -8.34 12.77 -13.12
C SER A 145 -8.62 12.74 -11.63
N VAL A 146 -9.32 11.71 -11.16
CA VAL A 146 -9.78 11.60 -9.76
C VAL A 146 -8.99 10.49 -9.07
N PRO A 147 -8.20 10.79 -8.02
CA PRO A 147 -7.58 9.75 -7.21
C PRO A 147 -8.64 8.90 -6.51
N ALA A 148 -8.51 7.58 -6.65
CA ALA A 148 -9.41 6.61 -6.06
C ALA A 148 -8.65 5.41 -5.50
N THR A 149 -9.33 4.66 -4.65
CA THR A 149 -8.82 3.46 -4.00
C THR A 149 -9.82 2.33 -4.20
N ILE A 150 -9.34 1.16 -4.60
CA ILE A 150 -10.11 -0.09 -4.59
C ILE A 150 -9.58 -0.95 -3.45
N THR A 151 -10.46 -1.34 -2.54
CA THR A 151 -10.16 -2.30 -1.47
C THR A 151 -10.79 -3.64 -1.83
N LEU A 152 -9.95 -4.66 -2.00
CA LEU A 152 -10.38 -6.04 -2.22
C LEU A 152 -10.21 -6.83 -0.93
N GLN A 153 -11.27 -7.50 -0.51
CA GLN A 153 -11.25 -8.43 0.61
C GLN A 153 -11.40 -9.84 0.08
N PHE A 154 -10.51 -10.71 0.53
CA PHE A 154 -10.45 -12.08 0.07
C PHE A 154 -10.83 -13.06 1.19
N THR A 155 -11.35 -14.21 0.78
CA THR A 155 -11.68 -15.35 1.61
C THR A 155 -11.09 -16.61 1.01
N ASP A 156 -10.65 -17.55 1.86
CA ASP A 156 -10.27 -18.88 1.42
C ASP A 156 -11.54 -19.68 1.07
N THR A 157 -11.54 -20.30 -0.11
CA THR A 157 -12.60 -21.20 -0.58
C THR A 157 -12.01 -22.55 -0.99
N GLU A 158 -12.85 -23.52 -1.32
CA GLU A 158 -12.40 -24.81 -1.89
C GLU A 158 -11.65 -24.66 -3.22
N TYR A 159 -11.85 -23.54 -3.94
CA TYR A 159 -11.20 -23.21 -5.20
C TYR A 159 -9.95 -22.33 -5.03
N GLY A 160 -9.63 -21.94 -3.79
CA GLY A 160 -8.51 -21.05 -3.47
C GLY A 160 -8.97 -19.69 -2.94
N LEU A 161 -8.05 -18.72 -2.95
CA LEU A 161 -8.28 -17.37 -2.45
C LEU A 161 -9.17 -16.58 -3.42
N MET A 162 -10.38 -16.22 -3.01
CA MET A 162 -11.36 -15.51 -3.84
C MET A 162 -11.78 -14.18 -3.20
N ILE A 163 -12.10 -13.20 -4.03
CA ILE A 163 -12.64 -11.90 -3.64
C ILE A 163 -14.12 -12.06 -3.30
N TYR A 164 -14.49 -11.80 -2.05
CA TYR A 164 -15.89 -11.76 -1.63
C TYR A 164 -16.42 -10.33 -1.52
N GLN A 165 -15.53 -9.34 -1.45
CA GLN A 165 -15.92 -7.93 -1.40
C GLN A 165 -14.92 -7.04 -2.12
N GLN A 166 -15.43 -6.19 -3.00
CA GLN A 166 -14.73 -5.07 -3.61
C GLN A 166 -15.38 -3.77 -3.14
N GLN A 167 -14.58 -2.83 -2.66
CA GLN A 167 -15.03 -1.51 -2.26
C GLN A 167 -14.23 -0.42 -2.95
N ASP A 168 -14.92 0.43 -3.71
CA ASP A 168 -14.34 1.59 -4.36
C ASP A 168 -14.56 2.82 -3.47
N SER A 169 -13.50 3.59 -3.24
CA SER A 169 -13.54 4.85 -2.50
C SER A 169 -12.90 5.94 -3.34
N TRP A 170 -13.62 7.03 -3.57
CA TRP A 170 -13.07 8.20 -4.26
C TRP A 170 -12.65 9.22 -3.23
N THR A 171 -11.49 9.84 -3.40
CA THR A 171 -11.04 10.88 -2.47
C THR A 171 -11.97 12.09 -2.54
N LEU A 172 -12.46 12.54 -1.37
CA LEU A 172 -13.34 13.71 -1.28
C LEU A 172 -12.67 14.95 -1.90
N GLU A 173 -11.36 15.09 -1.73
CA GLU A 173 -10.58 16.16 -2.35
C GLU A 173 -10.65 16.14 -3.88
N GLY A 174 -10.51 14.97 -4.52
CA GLY A 174 -10.64 14.81 -5.97
C GLY A 174 -12.06 15.09 -6.48
N ILE A 175 -13.08 14.75 -5.69
CA ILE A 175 -14.48 15.08 -5.99
C ILE A 175 -14.73 16.59 -5.84
N VAL A 176 -14.26 17.20 -4.76
CA VAL A 176 -14.47 18.61 -4.42
C VAL A 176 -13.78 19.54 -5.42
N GLN A 177 -12.58 19.19 -5.90
CA GLN A 177 -11.94 19.96 -6.98
C GLN A 177 -12.71 19.90 -8.30
N SER A 178 -13.55 18.87 -8.47
CA SER A 178 -14.32 18.58 -9.68
C SER A 178 -15.82 18.95 -9.55
N MET A 179 -16.21 19.61 -8.44
CA MET A 179 -17.59 19.63 -7.91
C MET A 179 -18.69 20.31 -8.74
N PRO A 180 -18.47 21.39 -9.52
CA PRO A 180 -19.60 21.96 -10.28
C PRO A 180 -20.09 21.01 -11.37
N LEU A 181 -19.18 20.20 -11.92
CA LEU A 181 -19.43 19.35 -13.09
C LEU A 181 -19.75 17.91 -12.68
N LEU A 182 -19.15 17.39 -11.61
CA LEU A 182 -19.41 16.03 -11.13
C LEU A 182 -20.84 15.86 -10.59
N GLY A 183 -21.33 16.79 -9.76
CA GLY A 183 -22.69 16.69 -9.22
C GLY A 183 -23.74 16.71 -10.33
N TRP A 184 -23.59 17.65 -11.27
CA TRP A 184 -24.46 17.72 -12.45
C TRP A 184 -24.37 16.44 -13.30
N TRP A 185 -23.16 15.96 -13.61
CA TRP A 185 -22.97 14.76 -14.42
C TRP A 185 -23.56 13.52 -13.75
N TYR A 186 -23.39 13.38 -12.45
CA TYR A 186 -23.95 12.26 -11.70
C TYR A 186 -25.48 12.28 -11.71
N ASP A 187 -26.09 13.40 -11.35
CA ASP A 187 -27.55 13.53 -11.27
C ASP A 187 -28.22 13.40 -12.64
N ASN A 188 -27.58 13.89 -13.71
CA ASN A 188 -28.19 13.95 -15.04
C ASN A 188 -27.78 12.82 -15.98
N VAL A 189 -26.61 12.20 -15.79
CA VAL A 189 -26.12 11.13 -16.67
C VAL A 189 -26.17 9.80 -15.94
N VAL A 190 -25.44 9.65 -14.84
CA VAL A 190 -25.34 8.36 -14.13
C VAL A 190 -26.71 7.92 -13.64
N ARG A 191 -27.43 8.79 -12.91
CA ARG A 191 -28.75 8.45 -12.36
C ARG A 191 -29.78 8.15 -13.45
N ASN A 192 -29.75 8.86 -14.56
CA ASN A 192 -30.69 8.64 -15.67
C ASN A 192 -30.38 7.36 -16.46
N VAL A 193 -29.10 7.08 -16.72
CA VAL A 193 -28.68 5.84 -17.41
C VAL A 193 -28.90 4.63 -16.51
N LEU A 194 -28.49 4.71 -15.25
CA LEU A 194 -28.69 3.66 -14.27
C LEU A 194 -30.20 3.43 -14.04
N GLY A 195 -30.99 4.49 -13.87
CA GLY A 195 -32.45 4.39 -13.73
C GLY A 195 -33.14 3.70 -14.92
N ARG A 196 -32.66 3.93 -16.16
CA ARG A 196 -33.15 3.25 -17.36
C ARG A 196 -32.71 1.78 -17.42
N LEU A 197 -31.51 1.46 -16.96
CA LEU A 197 -31.03 0.07 -16.91
C LEU A 197 -31.70 -0.73 -15.79
N LEU A 198 -31.93 -0.10 -14.64
CA LEU A 198 -32.64 -0.66 -13.50
C LEU A 198 -34.11 -0.97 -13.85
N THR A 199 -34.77 -0.09 -14.60
CA THR A 199 -36.16 -0.32 -15.06
C THR A 199 -36.24 -1.32 -16.22
N SER A 200 -35.21 -1.41 -17.07
CA SER A 200 -35.14 -2.37 -18.18
C SER A 200 -34.81 -3.81 -17.72
N THR A 201 -34.04 -3.98 -16.65
CA THR A 201 -33.71 -5.29 -16.06
C THR A 201 -34.34 -5.44 -14.68
N GLY A 202 -35.64 -5.77 -14.64
CA GLY A 202 -36.48 -5.85 -13.43
C GLY A 202 -36.03 -6.78 -12.27
N GLY A 203 -34.81 -7.33 -12.29
CA GLY A 203 -34.23 -8.12 -11.19
C GLY A 203 -33.37 -7.33 -10.20
N PHE A 204 -33.06 -6.04 -10.46
CA PHE A 204 -32.12 -5.25 -9.64
C PHE A 204 -32.76 -4.51 -8.46
N LEU A 205 -34.11 -4.42 -8.43
CA LEU A 205 -34.85 -3.59 -7.47
C LEU A 205 -34.86 -4.14 -6.04
N HIS A 206 -34.65 -5.45 -5.85
CA HIS A 206 -34.72 -6.04 -4.51
C HIS A 206 -33.45 -5.76 -3.68
N THR A 207 -32.28 -5.71 -4.33
CA THR A 207 -30.98 -5.54 -3.65
C THR A 207 -30.59 -4.08 -3.45
N ALA A 208 -30.93 -3.18 -4.40
CA ALA A 208 -30.52 -1.77 -4.30
C ALA A 208 -31.24 -0.98 -3.18
N ASN A 209 -32.47 -1.36 -2.83
CA ASN A 209 -33.29 -0.63 -1.87
C ASN A 209 -33.05 -1.03 -0.40
N GLN A 210 -32.48 -2.22 -0.14
CA GLN A 210 -32.13 -2.63 1.23
C GLN A 210 -30.80 -2.02 1.72
N THR A 211 -29.92 -1.57 0.81
CA THR A 211 -28.55 -1.15 1.17
C THR A 211 -28.37 0.35 1.35
N THR A 212 -29.34 1.19 0.95
CA THR A 212 -29.26 2.65 1.16
C THR A 212 -29.24 3.03 2.65
N GLY A 213 -29.85 2.22 3.53
CA GLY A 213 -29.79 2.42 4.99
C GLY A 213 -28.44 2.05 5.61
N TYR A 214 -27.71 1.09 5.04
CA TYR A 214 -26.39 0.66 5.53
C TYR A 214 -25.25 1.56 5.04
N LEU A 215 -25.39 2.19 3.86
CA LEU A 215 -24.37 3.09 3.31
C LEU A 215 -24.17 4.37 4.12
N THR A 216 -25.21 4.90 4.77
CA THR A 216 -25.08 6.11 5.59
C THR A 216 -24.39 5.84 6.94
N LEU A 217 -24.56 4.63 7.49
CA LEU A 217 -23.90 4.22 8.74
C LEU A 217 -22.47 3.72 8.48
N GLY A 218 -22.27 2.88 7.45
CA GLY A 218 -20.96 2.36 7.08
C GLY A 218 -20.00 3.42 6.53
N ALA A 219 -20.49 4.43 5.80
CA ALA A 219 -19.64 5.52 5.33
C ALA A 219 -19.06 6.34 6.49
N HIS A 220 -19.82 6.53 7.58
CA HIS A 220 -19.34 7.25 8.76
C HIS A 220 -18.27 6.46 9.53
N GLU A 221 -18.40 5.14 9.58
CA GLU A 221 -17.44 4.27 10.27
C GLU A 221 -16.18 4.01 9.44
N VAL A 222 -16.30 3.83 8.12
CA VAL A 222 -15.14 3.76 7.21
C VAL A 222 -14.41 5.10 7.12
N GLN A 223 -15.12 6.22 7.17
CA GLN A 223 -14.51 7.55 7.24
C GLN A 223 -13.79 7.76 8.56
N LYS A 224 -14.35 7.27 9.69
CA LYS A 224 -13.71 7.30 11.00
C LYS A 224 -12.44 6.44 11.03
N ILE A 225 -12.52 5.19 10.57
CA ILE A 225 -11.36 4.27 10.49
C ILE A 225 -10.30 4.83 9.52
N SER A 226 -10.70 5.36 8.36
CA SER A 226 -9.77 6.02 7.44
C SER A 226 -9.13 7.25 8.07
N SER A 227 -9.89 8.08 8.80
CA SER A 227 -9.32 9.23 9.49
C SER A 227 -8.36 8.83 10.60
N GLU A 228 -8.65 7.77 11.37
CA GLU A 228 -7.74 7.23 12.38
C GLU A 228 -6.48 6.63 11.75
N ILE A 229 -6.59 5.92 10.62
CA ILE A 229 -5.44 5.37 9.90
C ILE A 229 -4.60 6.49 9.29
N ILE A 230 -5.21 7.53 8.71
CA ILE A 230 -4.50 8.69 8.13
C ILE A 230 -3.84 9.51 9.24
N GLU A 231 -4.52 9.72 10.37
CA GLU A 231 -3.96 10.43 11.53
C GLU A 231 -2.80 9.64 12.15
N LYS A 232 -2.99 8.34 12.39
CA LYS A 232 -1.95 7.45 12.92
C LYS A 232 -0.76 7.37 11.96
N SER A 233 -0.99 7.16 10.67
CA SER A 233 0.07 7.16 9.66
C SER A 233 0.76 8.52 9.56
N GLY A 234 0.02 9.62 9.68
CA GLY A 234 0.56 10.97 9.69
C GLY A 234 1.48 11.21 10.88
N THR A 235 1.10 10.75 12.07
CA THR A 235 1.94 10.85 13.28
C THR A 235 3.17 9.96 13.20
N GLU A 236 3.04 8.73 12.69
CA GLU A 236 4.18 7.81 12.50
C GLU A 236 5.16 8.33 11.43
N ILE A 237 4.65 8.92 10.34
CA ILE A 237 5.48 9.56 9.31
C ILE A 237 6.19 10.79 9.86
N GLN A 238 5.51 11.64 10.64
CA GLN A 238 6.16 12.76 11.32
C GLN A 238 7.21 12.31 12.33
N GLN A 239 6.95 11.22 13.05
CA GLN A 239 7.89 10.67 14.02
C GLN A 239 9.12 10.08 13.33
N ARG A 240 8.95 9.28 12.27
CA ARG A 240 10.06 8.80 11.43
C ARG A 240 10.82 9.95 10.78
N SER A 241 10.14 11.00 10.33
CA SER A 241 10.79 12.20 9.77
C SER A 241 11.65 12.91 10.82
N ARG A 242 11.18 13.04 12.06
CA ARG A 242 11.97 13.60 13.17
C ARG A 242 13.16 12.73 13.52
N GLU A 243 12.98 11.41 13.62
CA GLU A 243 14.06 10.47 13.90
C GLU A 243 15.14 10.51 12.81
N MET A 244 14.74 10.54 11.54
CA MET A 244 15.68 10.69 10.42
C MET A 244 16.42 12.03 10.49
N THR A 245 15.73 13.11 10.85
CA THR A 245 16.35 14.44 10.99
C THR A 245 17.39 14.45 12.11
N ILE A 246 17.07 13.85 13.27
CA ILE A 246 18.01 13.71 14.40
C ILE A 246 19.22 12.87 13.98
N LYS A 247 18.99 11.75 13.28
CA LYS A 247 20.07 10.88 12.81
C LYS A 247 20.97 11.58 11.77
N ALA A 248 20.37 12.34 10.86
CA ALA A 248 21.10 13.15 9.88
C ALA A 248 21.96 14.22 10.58
N GLN A 249 21.41 14.90 11.58
CA GLN A 249 22.16 15.89 12.36
C GLN A 249 23.34 15.24 13.11
N ALA A 250 23.13 14.09 13.74
CA ALA A 250 24.20 13.35 14.40
C ALA A 250 25.33 12.93 13.44
N MET A 251 24.98 12.55 12.20
CA MET A 251 25.98 12.24 11.16
C MET A 251 26.76 13.49 10.74
N VAL A 252 26.10 14.65 10.63
CA VAL A 252 26.77 15.93 10.33
C VAL A 252 27.74 16.31 11.44
N ASP A 253 27.34 16.17 12.70
CA ASP A 253 28.19 16.47 13.85
C ASP A 253 29.41 15.52 13.90
N GLN A 254 29.20 14.23 13.66
CA GLN A 254 30.29 13.24 13.56
C GLN A 254 31.27 13.57 12.42
N ALA A 255 30.75 14.03 11.27
CA ALA A 255 31.57 14.44 10.14
C ALA A 255 32.39 15.70 10.49
N LYS A 256 31.78 16.67 11.18
CA LYS A 256 32.45 17.88 11.64
C LYS A 256 33.61 17.55 12.59
N ASP A 257 33.39 16.71 13.60
CA ASP A 257 34.43 16.27 14.54
C ASP A 257 35.60 15.58 13.82
N THR A 258 35.28 14.76 12.82
CA THR A 258 36.29 14.08 12.00
C THR A 258 37.14 15.09 11.21
N VAL A 259 36.53 16.14 10.66
CA VAL A 259 37.23 17.21 9.94
C VAL A 259 38.09 18.02 10.91
N GLU A 260 37.56 18.42 12.06
CA GLU A 260 38.32 19.18 13.08
C GLU A 260 39.55 18.41 13.56
N LYS A 261 39.41 17.10 13.81
CA LYS A 261 40.55 16.23 14.17
C LYS A 261 41.61 16.17 13.08
N LYS A 262 41.21 16.07 11.81
CA LYS A 262 42.15 16.10 10.67
C LYS A 262 42.85 17.45 10.54
N VAL A 263 42.13 18.55 10.73
CA VAL A 263 42.70 19.91 10.69
C VAL A 263 43.69 20.12 11.84
N ALA A 264 43.37 19.66 13.05
CA ALA A 264 44.28 19.72 14.20
C ALA A 264 45.56 18.91 13.94
N SER A 265 45.44 17.68 13.45
CA SER A 265 46.59 16.84 13.08
C SER A 265 47.46 17.48 12.01
N ALA A 266 46.85 18.08 10.97
CA ALA A 266 47.59 18.76 9.91
C ALA A 266 48.31 20.01 10.44
N ARG A 267 47.69 20.77 11.36
CA ARG A 267 48.34 21.91 12.02
C ARG A 267 49.56 21.49 12.84
N GLU A 268 49.46 20.40 13.60
CA GLU A 268 50.60 19.86 14.36
C GLU A 268 51.74 19.43 13.45
N GLU A 269 51.43 18.81 12.30
CA GLU A 269 52.43 18.39 11.32
C GLU A 269 53.12 19.57 10.64
N VAL A 270 52.37 20.61 10.28
CA VAL A 270 52.94 21.87 9.75
C VAL A 270 53.85 22.53 10.77
N GLU A 271 53.46 22.57 12.04
CA GLU A 271 54.28 23.14 13.11
C GLU A 271 55.56 22.32 13.35
N ARG A 272 55.47 20.99 13.27
CA ARG A 272 56.64 20.09 13.31
C ARG A 272 57.59 20.37 12.14
N MET A 273 57.08 20.51 10.92
CA MET A 273 57.91 20.85 9.74
C MET A 273 58.55 22.23 9.89
N ARG A 274 57.82 23.22 10.40
CA ARG A 274 58.34 24.57 10.64
C ARG A 274 59.54 24.58 11.60
N LYS A 275 59.48 23.78 12.68
CA LYS A 275 60.60 23.62 13.62
C LYS A 275 61.83 22.98 12.97
N LEU A 276 61.65 22.05 12.02
CA LEU A 276 62.75 21.44 11.28
C LEU A 276 63.36 22.38 10.24
N MET A 277 62.58 23.31 9.67
CA MET A 277 63.03 24.26 8.65
C MET A 277 63.59 25.58 9.19
N HIS A 278 63.58 25.81 10.50
CA HIS A 278 64.36 26.88 11.14
C HIS A 278 65.61 26.29 11.79
N PRO A 279 66.69 26.07 11.03
CA PRO A 279 67.98 25.77 11.62
C PRO A 279 68.36 26.93 12.55
N LEU A 280 68.71 26.60 13.79
CA LEU A 280 69.23 27.55 14.76
C LEU A 280 70.41 28.31 14.12
N ASN A 281 70.15 29.55 13.70
CA ASN A 281 71.17 30.59 13.63
C ASN A 281 71.54 30.97 15.08
N THR A 282 72.08 30.01 15.84
CA THR A 282 72.83 30.32 17.05
C THR A 282 74.14 30.93 16.60
N ALA A 283 74.11 32.25 16.58
CA ALA A 283 75.25 33.13 16.45
C ALA A 283 76.42 32.61 17.31
N LYS A 284 77.50 32.19 16.62
CA LYS A 284 78.81 32.10 17.25
C LYS A 284 79.33 33.53 17.33
N ALA A 285 79.05 34.17 18.47
CA ALA A 285 79.63 35.45 18.82
C ALA A 285 81.15 35.31 18.83
N ILE A 286 81.78 36.13 17.99
CA ILE A 286 83.21 36.35 17.90
C ILE A 286 83.62 37.07 19.19
N THR A 287 84.38 36.41 20.06
CA THR A 287 85.22 37.10 21.06
C THR A 287 86.65 36.99 20.57
N GLY A 288 87.16 38.10 20.04
CA GLY A 288 88.57 38.27 19.76
C GLY A 288 89.38 38.45 21.04
N SER A 289 90.61 37.95 21.01
CA SER A 289 91.83 38.54 21.58
C SER A 289 93.01 37.73 21.05
#